data_AF-A0A956YAV4-F1
#
_entry.id   AF-A0A956YAV4-F1
#
_cell.length_a   1.000
_cell.length_b   1.000
_cell.length_c   1.000
_cell.angle_alpha   90.00
_cell.angle_beta   90.00
_cell.angle_gamma   90.00
#
_symmetry.space_group_name_H-M   'P 1'
#
loop_
_entity.id
_entity.type
_entity.pdbx_description
1 polymer ?
#
loop_
_entity_poly.entity_id
_entity_poly.type
_entity_poly.pdbx_seq_one_letter_code
_entity_poly.pdbx_strand_id
1 'polypeptide(L)'
;LMAGKKQQLSAFVQQNPYGQPQLQQNPWQQAQQGYFNAMTQPMGYGAQSAPPSNTPIGGGMTPPPPPGFNQAPANMPQGGSTPPFGAQPYITPAQQGFGAQAAPQTGNSPQSGRLPGNFIQSPTPPPIPNEIDQFFLPTTMTDQQAFTQAGQRFSGGQVLLAYVPVLIAQTTVRYSQKTAQIYTTRRYAFHVPDLMPSGLVHWDEHVAPVVDSRQLSREPFNANIAIYQEPSAGLIDPKRVKALRNDVTDFLYNTARLIIPYHKTFKTYGDPDTDMSDFQARVTQQAREARDDEMDKLNTKYGGAMDRLEEKLRRKERELEAERIEIRDRKRESLYTTGEAVLSIFKGRTNYTLSRMSRTNRYKRQTEADIQESHDVISELEREMVDLEAEYEQKLNDVNQKWVNIAADIEEQTITPYKKDIAVDVYGVGWVPHYYVNTGGQPLIVPAFG
;
A
#
# COMPACT_ATOMS: atom_id res chain seq x y z
N LEU A 1 11.98 -60.35 17.87
CA LEU A 1 11.99 -59.03 18.55
C LEU A 1 10.61 -58.35 18.47
N MET A 2 9.58 -58.91 19.11
CA MET A 2 8.21 -58.33 19.13
C MET A 2 7.71 -58.23 20.58
N ALA A 3 8.35 -57.37 21.38
CA ALA A 3 7.95 -57.12 22.78
C ALA A 3 8.31 -55.69 23.26
N GLY A 4 9.38 -55.06 22.75
CA GLY A 4 9.85 -53.75 23.21
C GLY A 4 9.13 -52.51 22.66
N LYS A 5 8.01 -52.65 21.92
CA LYS A 5 7.37 -51.55 21.17
C LYS A 5 5.98 -51.11 21.69
N LYS A 6 5.63 -51.48 22.92
CA LYS A 6 4.32 -51.14 23.55
C LYS A 6 4.40 -50.44 24.93
N GLN A 7 5.57 -50.00 25.38
CA GLN A 7 5.75 -49.31 26.68
C GLN A 7 6.38 -47.90 26.58
N GLN A 8 6.38 -47.29 25.40
CA GLN A 8 6.67 -45.85 25.22
C GLN A 8 5.51 -45.12 24.52
N LEU A 9 4.28 -45.56 24.78
CA LEU A 9 3.03 -45.00 24.20
C LEU A 9 2.02 -44.54 25.26
N SER A 10 2.46 -44.38 26.51
CA SER A 10 1.60 -43.99 27.66
C SER A 10 2.22 -42.90 28.54
N ALA A 11 3.20 -42.14 28.03
CA ALA A 11 3.90 -41.10 28.80
C ALA A 11 4.35 -39.91 27.92
N PHE A 12 3.52 -39.48 26.97
CA PHE A 12 3.72 -38.21 26.25
C PHE A 12 2.40 -37.60 25.72
N VAL A 13 1.36 -37.59 26.57
CA VAL A 13 0.09 -36.89 26.30
C VAL A 13 -0.15 -35.87 27.42
N GLN A 14 0.61 -34.78 27.38
CA GLN A 14 0.22 -33.48 27.92
C GLN A 14 1.14 -32.40 27.37
N GLN A 15 0.54 -31.24 27.05
CA GLN A 15 1.13 -30.00 26.50
C GLN A 15 1.28 -29.92 24.96
N ASN A 16 0.73 -28.83 24.42
CA ASN A 16 0.85 -28.26 23.05
C ASN A 16 0.44 -29.09 21.82
N PRO A 17 -0.85 -29.07 21.42
CA PRO A 17 -1.20 -28.95 20.01
C PRO A 17 -0.86 -27.54 19.48
N TYR A 18 -0.63 -27.41 18.16
CA TYR A 18 -0.32 -26.16 17.44
C TYR A 18 1.10 -25.57 17.58
N GLY A 19 2.12 -26.36 17.20
CA GLY A 19 3.38 -25.80 16.69
C GLY A 19 3.38 -25.76 15.17
N GLN A 20 3.38 -24.56 14.56
CA GLN A 20 3.53 -24.43 13.10
C GLN A 20 5.01 -24.47 12.68
N PRO A 21 5.33 -25.02 11.48
CA PRO A 21 6.67 -24.89 10.90
C PRO A 21 6.93 -23.44 10.45
N GLN A 22 8.10 -22.91 10.77
CA GLN A 22 8.51 -21.57 10.34
C GLN A 22 8.72 -21.54 8.82
N LEU A 23 7.91 -20.75 8.12
CA LEU A 23 8.22 -20.28 6.77
C LEU A 23 9.04 -18.98 6.85
N GLN A 24 9.91 -18.79 5.86
CA GLN A 24 10.89 -17.71 5.77
C GLN A 24 10.21 -16.33 5.84
N GLN A 25 10.65 -15.49 6.78
CA GLN A 25 10.08 -14.15 6.96
C GLN A 25 10.55 -13.17 5.87
N ASN A 26 9.60 -12.43 5.31
CA ASN A 26 9.82 -11.36 4.33
C ASN A 26 10.02 -10.02 5.08
N PRO A 27 11.04 -9.18 4.79
CA PRO A 27 11.48 -8.10 5.72
C PRO A 27 10.50 -6.96 6.04
N TRP A 28 9.31 -6.91 5.44
CA TRP A 28 8.42 -5.73 5.48
C TRP A 28 7.48 -5.62 6.69
N GLN A 29 7.48 -6.59 7.63
CA GLN A 29 6.54 -6.56 8.77
C GLN A 29 7.00 -5.75 10.00
N GLN A 30 8.29 -5.41 10.14
CA GLN A 30 8.76 -4.69 11.35
C GLN A 30 8.35 -3.21 11.41
N ALA A 31 7.96 -2.60 10.28
CA ALA A 31 7.55 -1.19 10.25
C ALA A 31 6.16 -0.93 10.88
N GLN A 32 5.31 -1.95 11.03
CA GLN A 32 3.91 -1.77 11.47
C GLN A 32 3.69 -1.94 12.99
N GLN A 33 4.60 -2.61 13.72
CA GLN A 33 4.40 -2.85 15.16
C GLN A 33 4.61 -1.59 16.04
N GLY A 34 5.29 -0.56 15.53
CA GLY A 34 5.48 0.71 16.24
C GLY A 34 4.20 1.54 16.44
N TYR A 35 3.14 1.28 15.66
CA TYR A 35 1.91 2.07 15.68
C TYR A 35 0.80 1.49 16.59
N PHE A 36 0.88 0.22 16.97
CA PHE A 36 -0.23 -0.46 17.66
C PHE A 36 -0.31 -0.19 19.18
N ASN A 37 0.76 0.33 19.81
CA ASN A 37 0.82 0.56 21.25
C ASN A 37 0.34 1.98 21.70
N ALA A 38 -0.11 2.82 20.77
CA ALA A 38 -0.46 4.22 21.05
C ALA A 38 -1.96 4.49 21.29
N MET A 39 -2.84 3.48 21.17
CA MET A 39 -4.31 3.68 21.22
C MET A 39 -5.03 2.79 22.25
N THR A 40 -4.60 2.83 23.52
CA THR A 40 -5.37 2.29 24.66
C THR A 40 -5.29 3.17 25.91
N GLN A 41 -5.81 4.40 25.86
CA GLN A 41 -6.22 5.14 27.07
C GLN A 41 -7.55 5.89 26.85
N PRO A 42 -8.48 5.88 27.83
CA PRO A 42 -9.79 6.52 27.72
C PRO A 42 -9.76 8.03 28.03
N MET A 43 -10.61 8.79 27.35
CA MET A 43 -10.78 10.24 27.51
C MET A 43 -11.47 10.62 28.83
N GLY A 44 -10.96 11.65 29.50
CA GLY A 44 -11.57 12.30 30.66
C GLY A 44 -11.76 13.81 30.45
N TYR A 45 -12.93 14.34 30.80
CA TYR A 45 -13.26 15.77 30.69
C TYR A 45 -12.60 16.60 31.81
N GLY A 46 -12.11 17.83 31.50
CA GLY A 46 -11.75 18.78 32.56
C GLY A 46 -11.08 20.10 32.14
N ALA A 47 -11.86 21.19 32.19
CA ALA A 47 -11.46 22.58 32.47
C ALA A 47 -10.55 23.40 31.53
N GLN A 48 -10.81 24.72 31.51
CA GLN A 48 -10.18 25.76 30.70
C GLN A 48 -8.89 26.33 31.34
N SER A 49 -7.97 26.83 30.52
CA SER A 49 -7.01 27.90 30.87
C SER A 49 -6.44 28.55 29.59
N ALA A 50 -6.16 29.85 29.64
CA ALA A 50 -5.69 30.67 28.50
C ALA A 50 -4.15 30.83 28.47
N PRO A 51 -3.53 31.32 27.36
CA PRO A 51 -2.07 31.30 27.17
C PRO A 51 -1.36 32.64 27.47
N PRO A 52 -0.03 32.60 27.70
CA PRO A 52 0.91 33.68 27.41
C PRO A 52 1.88 33.25 26.28
N SER A 53 1.99 33.92 25.13
CA SER A 53 2.50 35.28 24.85
C SER A 53 4.02 35.37 24.64
N ASN A 54 4.38 35.36 23.36
CA ASN A 54 5.59 35.80 22.66
C ASN A 54 6.54 36.80 23.37
N THR A 55 7.87 36.62 23.25
CA THR A 55 8.85 37.71 23.00
C THR A 55 10.25 37.17 22.61
N PRO A 56 10.96 37.80 21.64
CA PRO A 56 12.34 37.47 21.29
C PRO A 56 13.37 38.43 21.92
N ILE A 57 14.62 37.99 22.08
CA ILE A 57 15.78 38.83 22.41
C ILE A 57 16.91 38.52 21.40
N GLY A 58 17.59 39.57 20.92
CA GLY A 58 18.63 39.49 19.89
C GLY A 58 20.06 39.78 20.40
N GLY A 59 20.99 39.92 19.45
CA GLY A 59 22.43 40.05 19.69
C GLY A 59 23.14 38.69 19.53
N GLY A 60 24.13 38.48 18.67
CA GLY A 60 24.90 39.42 17.85
C GLY A 60 26.24 39.78 18.49
N MET A 61 27.30 39.05 18.13
CA MET A 61 28.70 39.50 17.96
C MET A 61 29.63 38.29 17.72
N THR A 62 30.60 38.46 16.83
CA THR A 62 31.67 37.49 16.52
C THR A 62 32.92 37.75 17.36
N PRO A 63 33.71 36.72 17.71
CA PRO A 63 35.05 36.90 18.30
C PRO A 63 36.13 37.13 17.22
N PRO A 64 37.17 37.96 17.49
CA PRO A 64 38.26 38.25 16.55
C PRO A 64 39.42 37.22 16.60
N PRO A 65 40.29 37.16 15.57
CA PRO A 65 41.43 36.26 15.53
C PRO A 65 42.67 36.76 16.31
N PRO A 66 43.54 35.86 16.83
CA PRO A 66 44.77 36.24 17.51
C PRO A 66 45.92 36.57 16.52
N PRO A 67 46.91 37.42 16.90
CA PRO A 67 47.96 37.87 15.98
C PRO A 67 49.33 37.19 16.18
N GLY A 68 50.10 37.13 15.09
CA GLY A 68 51.55 37.39 15.14
C GLY A 68 52.50 36.19 15.08
N PHE A 69 52.94 35.84 13.87
CA PHE A 69 54.36 35.52 13.62
C PHE A 69 54.85 36.33 12.42
N ASN A 70 56.10 36.77 12.48
CA ASN A 70 56.59 37.94 11.76
C ASN A 70 57.86 37.62 10.95
N GLN A 71 58.15 38.47 9.96
CA GLN A 71 59.41 38.63 9.23
C GLN A 71 59.78 37.59 8.15
N ALA A 72 59.74 38.07 6.90
CA ALA A 72 60.74 37.77 5.88
C ALA A 72 61.93 38.75 6.01
N PRO A 73 63.06 38.49 5.35
CA PRO A 73 63.93 39.54 4.84
C PRO A 73 63.84 39.65 3.31
N ALA A 74 63.67 40.88 2.81
CA ALA A 74 63.85 41.19 1.40
C ALA A 74 65.34 41.40 1.09
N ASN A 75 65.76 41.10 -0.14
CA ASN A 75 66.96 41.72 -0.70
C ASN A 75 66.88 41.80 -2.24
N MET A 76 67.03 43.01 -2.77
CA MET A 76 67.27 43.33 -4.18
C MET A 76 68.40 44.35 -4.23
N PRO A 77 69.17 44.39 -5.34
CA PRO A 77 69.52 45.68 -5.93
C PRO A 77 69.13 45.77 -7.42
N GLN A 78 68.98 47.01 -7.91
CA GLN A 78 68.61 47.33 -9.29
C GLN A 78 69.80 47.37 -10.28
N GLY A 79 69.47 47.32 -11.58
CA GLY A 79 70.30 47.77 -12.71
C GLY A 79 70.31 46.75 -13.86
N GLY A 80 70.16 47.11 -15.14
CA GLY A 80 69.87 48.38 -15.78
C GLY A 80 70.28 48.36 -17.27
N SER A 81 69.52 49.02 -18.15
CA SER A 81 69.79 49.29 -19.58
C SER A 81 69.82 48.13 -20.61
N THR A 82 69.40 48.48 -21.84
CA THR A 82 69.44 47.77 -23.13
C THR A 82 69.97 48.76 -24.20
N PRO A 83 70.09 48.42 -25.51
CA PRO A 83 70.40 47.16 -26.21
C PRO A 83 71.81 47.34 -26.89
N PRO A 84 72.08 47.33 -28.23
CA PRO A 84 71.53 46.58 -29.38
C PRO A 84 72.57 46.01 -30.41
N PHE A 85 72.03 45.32 -31.44
CA PHE A 85 72.55 45.09 -32.81
C PHE A 85 73.81 44.23 -33.11
N GLY A 86 73.61 43.28 -34.04
CA GLY A 86 74.64 42.55 -34.81
C GLY A 86 73.97 41.47 -35.69
N ALA A 87 74.26 41.42 -37.01
CA ALA A 87 73.39 40.70 -37.97
C ALA A 87 74.15 39.91 -39.05
N GLN A 88 73.68 38.68 -39.33
CA GLN A 88 73.70 37.95 -40.63
C GLN A 88 75.08 37.61 -41.26
N PRO A 89 75.16 36.85 -42.37
CA PRO A 89 74.40 35.65 -42.82
C PRO A 89 75.34 34.46 -43.19
N TYR A 90 74.82 33.35 -43.76
CA TYR A 90 75.16 32.86 -45.13
C TYR A 90 74.74 31.38 -45.44
N ILE A 91 73.81 31.28 -46.41
CA ILE A 91 73.56 30.29 -47.51
C ILE A 91 73.70 28.75 -47.35
N THR A 92 72.67 28.11 -47.92
CA THR A 92 72.42 26.72 -48.39
C THR A 92 73.35 26.24 -49.55
N PRO A 93 73.46 24.92 -49.88
CA PRO A 93 72.37 24.11 -50.50
C PRO A 93 72.26 22.62 -50.10
N ALA A 94 71.22 21.98 -50.64
CA ALA A 94 70.71 20.65 -50.27
C ALA A 94 71.29 19.48 -51.09
N GLN A 95 71.21 18.27 -50.52
CA GLN A 95 71.17 16.99 -51.25
C GLN A 95 70.14 16.03 -50.65
N GLN A 96 69.76 15.01 -51.43
CA GLN A 96 68.56 14.19 -51.26
C GLN A 96 68.82 12.88 -50.51
N GLY A 97 67.75 12.31 -49.92
CA GLY A 97 67.44 10.89 -50.13
C GLY A 97 67.56 9.92 -48.95
N PHE A 98 66.40 9.33 -48.59
CA PHE A 98 66.19 8.01 -47.97
C PHE A 98 66.66 7.77 -46.52
N GLY A 99 65.67 7.50 -45.65
CA GLY A 99 65.90 7.11 -44.25
C GLY A 99 64.62 7.09 -43.41
N ALA A 100 63.59 6.34 -43.86
CA ALA A 100 62.34 6.25 -43.10
C ALA A 100 62.49 5.31 -41.89
N GLN A 101 62.87 5.87 -40.74
CA GLN A 101 62.76 5.20 -39.44
C GLN A 101 61.48 5.66 -38.74
N ALA A 102 60.55 4.71 -38.53
CA ALA A 102 59.31 4.96 -37.82
C ALA A 102 59.60 5.23 -36.33
N ALA A 103 59.48 6.49 -35.92
CA ALA A 103 59.32 6.81 -34.51
C ALA A 103 57.94 6.30 -34.04
N PRO A 104 57.85 5.55 -32.92
CA PRO A 104 56.55 5.20 -32.35
C PRO A 104 55.88 6.49 -31.87
N GLN A 105 54.80 6.88 -32.54
CA GLN A 105 53.92 7.93 -32.04
C GLN A 105 53.19 7.39 -30.81
N THR A 106 53.80 7.54 -29.63
CA THR A 106 53.07 7.53 -28.37
C THR A 106 52.10 8.69 -28.39
N GLY A 107 50.86 8.42 -28.81
CA GLY A 107 49.75 9.37 -28.83
C GLY A 107 49.40 9.79 -27.40
N ASN A 108 50.18 10.72 -26.85
CA ASN A 108 50.00 11.24 -25.50
C ASN A 108 48.89 12.29 -25.54
N SER A 109 47.63 11.83 -25.67
CA SER A 109 46.46 12.66 -25.43
C SER A 109 46.57 13.26 -24.03
N PRO A 110 46.36 14.57 -23.84
CA PRO A 110 46.53 15.19 -22.52
C PRO A 110 45.56 14.57 -21.52
N GLN A 111 46.10 13.96 -20.46
CA GLN A 111 45.32 13.38 -19.34
C GLN A 111 44.64 14.45 -18.47
N SER A 112 44.74 15.72 -18.87
CA SER A 112 44.24 16.93 -18.21
C SER A 112 42.71 17.01 -18.23
N GLY A 113 42.05 16.24 -17.36
CA GLY A 113 40.59 16.29 -17.21
C GLY A 113 39.92 15.05 -16.61
N ARG A 114 40.64 13.94 -16.38
CA ARG A 114 40.09 12.76 -15.69
C ARG A 114 40.11 12.95 -14.17
N LEU A 115 39.00 12.56 -13.54
CA LEU A 115 38.77 12.57 -12.09
C LEU A 115 38.50 11.12 -11.61
N PRO A 116 38.80 10.79 -10.33
CA PRO A 116 38.46 9.50 -9.74
C PRO A 116 36.99 9.10 -9.96
N GLY A 117 36.72 7.81 -10.17
CA GLY A 117 35.37 7.30 -10.43
C GLY A 117 34.90 7.38 -11.90
N ASN A 118 35.84 7.43 -12.85
CA ASN A 118 35.59 7.57 -14.29
C ASN A 118 34.86 8.87 -14.67
N PHE A 119 35.05 9.93 -13.89
CA PHE A 119 34.53 11.26 -14.21
C PHE A 119 35.50 12.01 -15.14
N ILE A 120 34.93 12.79 -16.07
CA ILE A 120 35.65 13.75 -16.90
C ILE A 120 35.14 15.17 -16.64
N GLN A 121 36.07 16.11 -16.52
CA GLN A 121 35.78 17.53 -16.50
C GLN A 121 35.78 18.05 -17.94
N SER A 122 34.59 18.27 -18.49
CA SER A 122 34.33 18.66 -19.87
C SER A 122 33.17 19.66 -19.90
N PRO A 123 33.17 20.70 -20.76
CA PRO A 123 32.03 21.62 -20.89
C PRO A 123 30.80 20.96 -21.55
N THR A 124 30.99 19.81 -22.21
CA THR A 124 29.93 19.04 -22.87
C THR A 124 29.93 17.58 -22.39
N PRO A 125 28.77 16.90 -22.36
CA PRO A 125 28.69 15.48 -22.02
C PRO A 125 29.48 14.60 -23.01
N PRO A 126 29.90 13.39 -22.59
CA PRO A 126 30.35 12.34 -23.49
C PRO A 126 29.35 12.10 -24.64
N PRO A 127 29.83 11.84 -25.88
CA PRO A 127 28.95 11.63 -27.02
C PRO A 127 28.13 10.34 -26.87
N ILE A 128 26.81 10.46 -26.98
CA ILE A 128 25.85 9.36 -27.09
C ILE A 128 25.46 9.22 -28.57
N PRO A 129 25.30 8.00 -29.11
CA PRO A 129 24.80 7.80 -30.48
C PRO A 129 23.43 8.46 -30.70
N ASN A 130 23.24 9.12 -31.85
CA ASN A 130 22.02 9.88 -32.17
C ASN A 130 20.75 9.02 -32.23
N GLU A 131 20.87 7.69 -32.33
CA GLU A 131 19.77 6.73 -32.25
C GLU A 131 19.22 6.54 -30.82
N ILE A 132 19.92 7.05 -29.81
CA ILE A 132 19.56 6.95 -28.40
C ILE A 132 19.21 8.33 -27.86
N ASP A 133 17.97 8.49 -27.41
CA ASP A 133 17.51 9.70 -26.74
C ASP A 133 18.34 9.99 -25.46
N GLN A 134 18.72 11.25 -25.28
CA GLN A 134 19.42 11.74 -24.09
C GLN A 134 18.52 12.68 -23.28
N PHE A 135 18.57 12.56 -21.95
CA PHE A 135 17.84 13.41 -21.00
C PHE A 135 18.71 13.78 -19.81
N PHE A 136 18.60 15.02 -19.33
CA PHE A 136 19.22 15.50 -18.10
C PHE A 136 18.16 15.71 -17.04
N LEU A 137 18.38 15.15 -15.84
CA LEU A 137 17.51 15.35 -14.70
C LEU A 137 17.89 16.65 -13.97
N PRO A 138 16.90 17.37 -13.40
CA PRO A 138 17.15 18.56 -12.60
C PRO A 138 17.71 18.20 -11.22
N THR A 139 18.50 19.10 -10.64
CA THR A 139 18.85 19.04 -9.21
C THR A 139 17.63 19.42 -8.38
N THR A 140 17.09 18.51 -7.57
CA THR A 140 15.97 18.79 -6.64
C THR A 140 16.44 19.11 -5.23
N MET A 141 17.70 18.81 -4.90
CA MET A 141 18.30 19.01 -3.59
C MET A 141 19.48 19.97 -3.61
N THR A 142 19.70 20.71 -2.52
CA THR A 142 20.98 21.41 -2.30
C THR A 142 22.08 20.44 -1.88
N ASP A 143 23.33 20.86 -2.00
CA ASP A 143 24.51 20.13 -1.53
C ASP A 143 24.38 19.74 -0.05
N GLN A 144 24.05 20.71 0.82
CA GLN A 144 23.89 20.49 2.25
C GLN A 144 22.79 19.46 2.58
N GLN A 145 21.68 19.49 1.85
CA GLN A 145 20.57 18.53 2.02
C GLN A 145 21.01 17.12 1.59
N ALA A 146 21.61 17.00 0.41
CA ALA A 146 22.07 15.73 -0.15
C ALA A 146 23.06 15.02 0.77
N PHE A 147 24.15 15.69 1.18
CA PHE A 147 25.14 15.11 2.08
C PHE A 147 24.55 14.72 3.44
N THR A 148 23.62 15.53 3.98
CA THR A 148 22.92 15.22 5.23
C THR A 148 22.06 13.96 5.10
N GLN A 149 21.29 13.82 4.01
CA GLN A 149 20.45 12.64 3.78
C GLN A 149 21.28 11.35 3.61
N ALA A 150 22.44 11.44 2.94
CA ALA A 150 23.33 10.30 2.78
C ALA A 150 24.12 9.92 4.06
N GLY A 151 23.96 10.69 5.15
CA GLY A 151 24.76 10.53 6.37
C GLY A 151 26.26 10.83 6.15
N GLN A 152 26.61 11.44 5.02
CA GLN A 152 27.99 11.69 4.62
C GLN A 152 28.44 13.08 5.09
N ARG A 153 29.69 13.19 5.53
CA ARG A 153 30.33 14.46 5.85
C ARG A 153 31.67 14.52 5.14
N PHE A 154 31.91 15.63 4.43
CA PHE A 154 33.21 15.96 3.87
C PHE A 154 33.81 17.14 4.66
N SER A 155 35.12 17.30 4.60
CA SER A 155 35.84 18.37 5.30
C SER A 155 36.96 18.88 4.39
N GLY A 156 36.69 20.01 3.74
CA GLY A 156 37.50 20.49 2.61
C GLY A 156 37.17 19.76 1.29
N GLY A 157 37.68 20.32 0.20
CA GLY A 157 37.34 19.91 -1.17
C GLY A 157 36.23 20.78 -1.79
N GLN A 158 36.31 20.96 -3.12
CA GLN A 158 35.26 21.65 -3.88
C GLN A 158 34.13 20.68 -4.19
N VAL A 159 32.89 21.08 -3.88
CA VAL A 159 31.69 20.38 -4.34
C VAL A 159 31.47 20.71 -5.83
N LEU A 160 31.32 19.68 -6.65
CA LEU A 160 31.01 19.79 -8.08
C LEU A 160 29.66 19.14 -8.37
N LEU A 161 28.91 19.69 -9.32
CA LEU A 161 27.76 18.99 -9.91
C LEU A 161 28.30 17.92 -10.85
N ALA A 162 27.87 16.68 -10.66
CA ALA A 162 28.33 15.51 -11.38
C ALA A 162 27.16 14.75 -11.99
N TYR A 163 27.20 14.51 -13.30
CA TYR A 163 26.17 13.78 -14.01
C TYR A 163 26.59 12.32 -14.21
N VAL A 164 25.79 11.40 -13.65
CA VAL A 164 25.95 9.94 -13.76
C VAL A 164 24.98 9.42 -14.83
N PRO A 165 25.45 8.75 -15.88
CA PRO A 165 24.61 8.20 -16.93
C PRO A 165 23.98 6.87 -16.50
N VAL A 166 22.67 6.75 -16.68
CA VAL A 166 21.89 5.52 -16.46
C VAL A 166 21.01 5.26 -17.67
N LEU A 167 20.53 4.03 -17.85
CA LEU A 167 19.36 3.79 -18.70
C LEU A 167 18.14 4.27 -17.93
N ILE A 168 17.49 5.35 -18.41
CA ILE A 168 16.21 5.79 -17.87
C ILE A 168 15.09 5.12 -18.67
N ALA A 169 14.13 4.54 -17.95
CA ALA A 169 12.89 4.03 -18.52
C ALA A 169 11.72 4.47 -17.64
N GLN A 170 10.90 5.38 -18.14
CA GLN A 170 9.66 5.81 -17.48
C GLN A 170 8.46 5.43 -18.33
N THR A 171 7.48 4.82 -17.69
CA THR A 171 6.32 4.22 -18.34
C THR A 171 5.03 4.58 -17.61
N THR A 172 3.94 4.62 -18.36
CA THR A 172 2.58 4.74 -17.85
C THR A 172 1.79 3.49 -18.23
N VAL A 173 1.42 2.69 -17.23
CA VAL A 173 0.56 1.52 -17.36
C VAL A 173 -0.88 1.92 -17.09
N ARG A 174 -1.78 1.64 -18.04
CA ARG A 174 -3.22 1.90 -17.91
C ARG A 174 -3.94 0.61 -17.54
N TYR A 175 -4.77 0.68 -16.50
CA TYR A 175 -5.61 -0.43 -16.05
C TYR A 175 -7.06 -0.11 -16.39
N SER A 176 -7.71 -1.01 -17.12
CA SER A 176 -9.08 -0.84 -17.61
C SER A 176 -9.86 -2.13 -17.41
N GLN A 177 -10.84 -2.10 -16.50
CA GLN A 177 -11.72 -3.24 -16.26
C GLN A 177 -13.18 -2.78 -16.15
N LYS A 178 -13.88 -2.84 -17.29
CA LYS A 178 -15.25 -2.35 -17.46
C LYS A 178 -16.24 -2.91 -16.42
N THR A 179 -16.12 -4.18 -16.04
CA THR A 179 -17.00 -4.83 -15.05
C THR A 179 -16.84 -4.24 -13.65
N ALA A 180 -15.62 -3.83 -13.30
CA ALA A 180 -15.29 -3.16 -12.03
C ALA A 180 -15.42 -1.63 -12.11
N GLN A 181 -15.71 -1.08 -13.29
CA GLN A 181 -15.67 0.35 -13.61
C GLN A 181 -14.32 1.04 -13.31
N ILE A 182 -13.23 0.27 -13.20
CA ILE A 182 -11.89 0.79 -12.90
C ILE A 182 -11.21 1.25 -14.19
N TYR A 183 -10.79 2.51 -14.17
CA TYR A 183 -10.01 3.18 -15.22
C TYR A 183 -8.92 4.03 -14.56
N THR A 184 -7.83 3.41 -14.12
CA THR A 184 -6.73 4.09 -13.41
C THR A 184 -5.40 3.93 -14.15
N THR A 185 -4.40 4.71 -13.76
CA THR A 185 -3.05 4.63 -14.33
C THR A 185 -2.02 4.56 -13.21
N ARG A 186 -0.92 3.84 -13.45
CA ARG A 186 0.26 3.81 -12.59
C ARG A 186 1.49 4.14 -13.42
N ARG A 187 2.39 4.94 -12.86
CA ARG A 187 3.65 5.30 -13.50
C ARG A 187 4.78 4.53 -12.84
N TYR A 188 5.64 3.92 -13.63
CA TYR A 188 6.82 3.19 -13.17
C TYR A 188 8.04 3.82 -13.82
N ALA A 189 9.07 4.12 -13.02
CA ALA A 189 10.35 4.62 -13.49
C ALA A 189 11.46 3.68 -13.02
N PHE A 190 12.46 3.51 -13.89
CA PHE A 190 13.64 2.69 -13.63
C PHE A 190 14.91 3.43 -14.06
N HIS A 191 15.94 3.37 -13.22
CA HIS A 191 17.28 3.90 -13.49
C HIS A 191 18.29 2.75 -13.38
N VAL A 192 18.78 2.25 -14.51
CA VAL A 192 19.76 1.15 -14.55
C VAL A 192 21.17 1.74 -14.73
N PRO A 193 22.00 1.83 -13.68
CA PRO A 193 23.41 2.24 -13.81
C PRO A 193 24.25 1.14 -14.46
N ASP A 194 25.48 1.47 -14.86
CA ASP A 194 26.53 0.53 -15.27
C ASP A 194 26.09 -0.55 -16.28
N LEU A 195 25.18 -0.19 -17.20
CA LEU A 195 24.50 -1.15 -18.08
C LEU A 195 25.51 -2.02 -18.86
N MET A 196 25.43 -3.34 -18.66
CA MET A 196 26.31 -4.28 -19.35
C MET A 196 25.93 -4.40 -20.85
N PRO A 197 26.91 -4.60 -21.76
CA PRO A 197 26.66 -4.82 -23.20
C PRO A 197 25.72 -6.00 -23.48
N SER A 198 25.70 -7.00 -22.60
CA SER A 198 24.87 -8.19 -22.69
C SER A 198 24.45 -8.67 -21.30
N GLY A 199 23.32 -9.36 -21.21
CA GLY A 199 22.80 -9.93 -19.95
C GLY A 199 21.31 -9.63 -19.75
N LEU A 200 20.72 -10.21 -18.72
CA LEU A 200 19.38 -9.83 -18.24
C LEU A 200 19.47 -8.51 -17.46
N VAL A 201 18.38 -7.75 -17.41
CA VAL A 201 18.23 -6.61 -16.49
C VAL A 201 17.17 -6.97 -15.46
N HIS A 202 17.51 -6.88 -14.18
CA HIS A 202 16.57 -7.06 -13.07
C HIS A 202 15.88 -5.73 -12.79
N TRP A 203 14.85 -5.42 -13.58
CA TRP A 203 14.16 -4.12 -13.54
C TRP A 203 13.60 -3.79 -12.14
N ASP A 204 13.19 -4.79 -11.38
CA ASP A 204 12.73 -4.69 -9.99
C ASP A 204 13.82 -4.20 -9.01
N GLU A 205 15.09 -4.44 -9.28
CA GLU A 205 16.22 -3.92 -8.50
C GLU A 205 16.56 -2.45 -8.82
N HIS A 206 15.97 -1.90 -9.89
CA HIS A 206 16.32 -0.58 -10.46
C HIS A 206 15.17 0.44 -10.41
N VAL A 207 14.16 0.22 -9.57
CA VAL A 207 13.03 1.15 -9.38
C VAL A 207 13.52 2.53 -8.92
N ALA A 208 13.02 3.58 -9.59
CA ALA A 208 13.39 4.97 -9.35
C ALA A 208 12.16 5.88 -9.15
N PRO A 209 12.34 7.09 -8.57
CA PRO A 209 11.29 8.10 -8.51
C PRO A 209 10.80 8.51 -9.91
N VAL A 210 9.48 8.68 -10.05
CA VAL A 210 8.85 9.15 -11.29
C VAL A 210 9.04 10.65 -11.46
N VAL A 211 9.66 11.07 -12.56
CA VAL A 211 9.95 12.47 -12.90
C VAL A 211 8.84 13.04 -13.78
N ASP A 212 8.52 14.32 -13.63
CA ASP A 212 7.72 15.03 -14.62
C ASP A 212 8.53 15.17 -15.92
N SER A 213 8.04 14.63 -17.04
CA SER A 213 8.74 14.69 -18.33
C SER A 213 8.94 16.13 -18.82
N ARG A 214 8.15 17.09 -18.33
CA ARG A 214 8.32 18.53 -18.60
C ARG A 214 9.50 19.17 -17.85
N GLN A 215 10.10 18.48 -16.87
CA GLN A 215 11.29 18.93 -16.14
C GLN A 215 12.59 18.33 -16.67
N LEU A 216 12.51 17.35 -17.58
CA LEU A 216 13.68 16.76 -18.22
C LEU A 216 14.18 17.68 -19.33
N SER A 217 15.47 18.00 -19.29
CA SER A 217 16.14 18.79 -20.33
C SER A 217 16.84 17.88 -21.35
N ARG A 218 17.03 18.37 -22.58
CA ARG A 218 17.94 17.74 -23.56
C ARG A 218 19.39 18.21 -23.41
N GLU A 219 19.60 19.31 -22.69
CA GLU A 219 20.90 19.91 -22.39
C GLU A 219 21.20 19.86 -20.88
N PRO A 220 22.47 19.74 -20.46
CA PRO A 220 22.83 19.69 -19.04
C PRO A 220 22.51 20.99 -18.30
N PHE A 221 21.87 20.86 -17.13
CA PHE A 221 21.72 22.00 -16.23
C PHE A 221 23.11 22.41 -15.71
N ASN A 222 23.46 23.69 -15.88
CA ASN A 222 24.76 24.26 -15.50
C ASN A 222 25.98 23.63 -16.23
N ALA A 223 25.85 23.38 -17.54
CA ALA A 223 26.88 22.81 -18.44
C ALA A 223 28.35 23.23 -18.14
N ASN A 224 28.59 24.52 -17.88
CA ASN A 224 29.92 25.11 -17.68
C ASN A 224 30.66 24.68 -16.40
N ILE A 225 29.95 24.09 -15.42
CA ILE A 225 30.51 23.68 -14.12
C ILE A 225 30.24 22.21 -13.77
N ALA A 226 29.52 21.49 -14.63
CA ALA A 226 29.24 20.08 -14.44
C ALA A 226 30.43 19.20 -14.87
N ILE A 227 30.60 18.07 -14.19
CA ILE A 227 31.45 16.96 -14.62
C ILE A 227 30.55 15.78 -15.02
N TYR A 228 31.05 14.89 -15.88
CA TYR A 228 30.27 13.76 -16.40
C TYR A 228 31.01 12.46 -16.17
N GLN A 229 30.31 11.41 -15.74
CA GLN A 229 30.88 10.07 -15.73
C GLN A 229 30.89 9.49 -17.15
N GLU A 230 31.92 8.74 -17.51
CA GLU A 230 31.97 8.03 -18.79
C GLU A 230 30.84 6.96 -18.84
N PRO A 231 29.97 6.96 -19.86
CA PRO A 231 28.87 6.01 -19.96
C PRO A 231 29.40 4.59 -20.19
N SER A 232 28.72 3.61 -19.60
CA SER A 232 29.08 2.20 -19.81
C SER A 232 28.90 1.78 -21.27
N ALA A 233 29.64 0.75 -21.68
CA ALA A 233 29.58 0.22 -23.04
C ALA A 233 28.17 -0.26 -23.48
N GLY A 234 27.29 -0.65 -22.54
CA GLY A 234 25.91 -0.99 -22.86
C GLY A 234 24.99 0.21 -23.06
N LEU A 235 25.28 1.38 -22.47
CA LEU A 235 24.52 2.62 -22.69
C LEU A 235 24.79 3.26 -24.04
N ILE A 236 25.95 2.99 -24.64
CA ILE A 236 26.35 3.50 -25.96
C ILE A 236 26.14 2.48 -27.11
N ASP A 237 25.44 1.37 -26.87
CA ASP A 237 25.03 0.42 -27.92
C ASP A 237 23.53 0.60 -28.27
N PRO A 238 23.20 1.18 -29.44
CA PRO A 238 21.81 1.37 -29.86
C PRO A 238 21.02 0.06 -29.99
N LYS A 239 21.66 -1.08 -30.29
CA LYS A 239 20.98 -2.37 -30.39
C LYS A 239 20.57 -2.87 -29.00
N ARG A 240 21.48 -2.78 -28.03
CA ARG A 240 21.23 -3.13 -26.62
C ARG A 240 20.13 -2.26 -26.02
N VAL A 241 20.25 -0.93 -26.15
CA VAL A 241 19.25 0.03 -25.64
C VAL A 241 17.89 -0.18 -26.31
N LYS A 242 17.82 -0.43 -27.63
CA LYS A 242 16.56 -0.72 -28.33
C LYS A 242 15.92 -2.04 -27.89
N ALA A 243 16.71 -3.09 -27.64
CA ALA A 243 16.19 -4.37 -27.15
C ALA A 243 15.54 -4.22 -25.77
N LEU A 244 16.20 -3.49 -24.86
CA LEU A 244 15.72 -3.26 -23.49
C LEU A 244 14.41 -2.44 -23.42
N ARG A 245 14.07 -1.67 -24.47
CA ARG A 245 12.79 -0.93 -24.55
C ARG A 245 11.60 -1.88 -24.66
N ASN A 246 11.78 -3.00 -25.36
CA ASN A 246 10.78 -4.06 -25.42
C ASN A 246 10.80 -4.89 -24.13
N ASP A 247 12.00 -5.15 -23.60
CA ASP A 247 12.19 -5.91 -22.35
C ASP A 247 11.48 -5.27 -21.15
N VAL A 248 11.59 -3.95 -20.94
CA VAL A 248 10.83 -3.26 -19.86
C VAL A 248 9.31 -3.31 -20.06
N THR A 249 8.85 -3.30 -21.32
CA THR A 249 7.43 -3.43 -21.65
C THR A 249 6.93 -4.85 -21.35
N ASP A 250 7.75 -5.86 -21.65
CA ASP A 250 7.45 -7.27 -21.41
C ASP A 250 7.56 -7.63 -19.92
N PHE A 251 8.51 -7.04 -19.20
CA PHE A 251 8.60 -7.10 -17.74
C PHE A 251 7.32 -6.56 -17.10
N LEU A 252 6.95 -5.31 -17.38
CA LEU A 252 5.74 -4.68 -16.83
C LEU A 252 4.46 -5.43 -17.22
N TYR A 253 4.37 -5.99 -18.42
CA TYR A 253 3.23 -6.83 -18.81
C TYR A 253 3.04 -8.07 -17.91
N ASN A 254 4.12 -8.64 -17.38
CA ASN A 254 4.09 -9.79 -16.49
C ASN A 254 3.96 -9.43 -15.00
N THR A 255 4.57 -8.30 -14.59
CA THR A 255 4.76 -7.93 -13.17
C THR A 255 3.89 -6.77 -12.69
N ALA A 256 3.54 -5.81 -13.55
CA ALA A 256 2.71 -4.65 -13.18
C ALA A 256 1.24 -5.08 -13.07
N ARG A 257 0.89 -5.66 -11.92
CA ARG A 257 -0.44 -6.16 -11.60
C ARG A 257 -1.12 -5.21 -10.64
N LEU A 258 -2.38 -4.85 -10.92
CA LEU A 258 -3.20 -4.08 -10.01
C LEU A 258 -4.10 -5.05 -9.22
N ILE A 259 -3.84 -5.18 -7.93
CA ILE A 259 -4.64 -6.00 -7.02
C ILE A 259 -5.70 -5.10 -6.37
N ILE A 260 -6.95 -5.55 -6.36
CA ILE A 260 -8.09 -4.87 -5.73
C ILE A 260 -8.87 -5.87 -4.90
N PRO A 261 -9.55 -5.45 -3.81
CA PRO A 261 -10.48 -6.33 -3.13
C PRO A 261 -11.75 -6.51 -3.96
N TYR A 262 -12.35 -7.70 -3.85
CA TYR A 262 -13.56 -8.10 -4.55
C TYR A 262 -14.45 -8.91 -3.61
N HIS A 263 -15.74 -8.60 -3.58
CA HIS A 263 -16.71 -9.35 -2.81
C HIS A 263 -17.69 -10.06 -3.75
N LYS A 264 -17.52 -11.37 -3.86
CA LYS A 264 -18.14 -12.26 -4.85
C LYS A 264 -19.66 -12.29 -4.80
N THR A 265 -20.24 -12.33 -3.59
CA THR A 265 -21.69 -12.42 -3.39
C THR A 265 -22.42 -11.15 -3.81
N PHE A 266 -21.86 -9.97 -3.51
CA PHE A 266 -22.42 -8.67 -3.96
C PHE A 266 -21.83 -8.18 -5.29
N LYS A 267 -20.90 -8.94 -5.89
CA LYS A 267 -20.14 -8.59 -7.12
C LYS A 267 -19.56 -7.17 -7.08
N THR A 268 -19.17 -6.71 -5.89
CA THR A 268 -18.71 -5.35 -5.64
C THR A 268 -17.18 -5.33 -5.61
N TYR A 269 -16.60 -4.33 -6.28
CA TYR A 269 -15.15 -4.18 -6.45
C TYR A 269 -14.65 -3.00 -5.60
N GLY A 270 -13.45 -3.13 -5.04
CA GLY A 270 -12.75 -2.02 -4.40
C GLY A 270 -12.19 -1.04 -5.42
N ASP A 271 -12.12 0.22 -5.01
CA ASP A 271 -11.41 1.24 -5.77
C ASP A 271 -9.90 1.16 -5.40
N PRO A 272 -9.01 1.01 -6.40
CA PRO A 272 -7.55 0.84 -6.21
C PRO A 272 -6.85 2.05 -5.59
N ASP A 273 -7.52 3.20 -5.48
CA ASP A 273 -7.02 4.45 -4.92
C ASP A 273 -7.66 4.76 -3.54
N THR A 274 -8.51 3.86 -3.00
CA THR A 274 -9.13 3.94 -1.65
C THR A 274 -8.57 2.90 -0.68
N ASP A 275 -8.76 3.12 0.63
CA ASP A 275 -8.33 2.16 1.65
C ASP A 275 -9.23 0.91 1.73
N MET A 276 -8.67 -0.20 2.20
CA MET A 276 -9.38 -1.46 2.42
C MET A 276 -10.54 -1.29 3.41
N SER A 277 -10.39 -0.43 4.43
CA SER A 277 -11.44 -0.21 5.44
C SER A 277 -12.72 0.37 4.83
N ASP A 278 -12.61 1.29 3.87
CA ASP A 278 -13.76 1.86 3.15
C ASP A 278 -14.49 0.79 2.32
N PHE A 279 -13.75 -0.14 1.71
CA PHE A 279 -14.36 -1.27 1.00
C PHE A 279 -15.08 -2.23 1.97
N GLN A 280 -14.42 -2.62 3.06
CA GLN A 280 -15.00 -3.49 4.08
C GLN A 280 -16.27 -2.88 4.72
N ALA A 281 -16.28 -1.56 4.96
CA ALA A 281 -17.46 -0.85 5.47
C ALA A 281 -18.63 -0.93 4.49
N ARG A 282 -18.38 -0.73 3.18
CA ARG A 282 -19.39 -0.86 2.12
C ARG A 282 -19.97 -2.28 2.03
N VAL A 283 -19.13 -3.31 2.06
CA VAL A 283 -19.56 -4.73 2.08
C VAL A 283 -20.35 -5.07 3.34
N THR A 284 -19.89 -4.62 4.51
CA THR A 284 -20.58 -4.82 5.79
C THR A 284 -21.97 -4.19 5.80
N GLN A 285 -22.12 -3.01 5.21
CA GLN A 285 -23.42 -2.32 5.11
C GLN A 285 -24.38 -3.09 4.19
N GLN A 286 -23.93 -3.51 3.01
CA GLN A 286 -24.74 -4.35 2.09
C GLN A 286 -25.16 -5.68 2.75
N ALA A 287 -24.29 -6.30 3.55
CA ALA A 287 -24.61 -7.51 4.28
C ALA A 287 -25.65 -7.30 5.39
N ARG A 288 -25.65 -6.14 6.06
CA ARG A 288 -26.70 -5.78 7.03
C ARG A 288 -28.04 -5.58 6.34
N GLU A 289 -28.07 -4.83 5.24
CA GLU A 289 -29.28 -4.61 4.46
C GLU A 289 -29.87 -5.94 3.96
N ALA A 290 -29.05 -6.81 3.37
CA ALA A 290 -29.47 -8.13 2.90
C ALA A 290 -29.89 -9.09 4.03
N ARG A 291 -29.27 -8.98 5.21
CA ARG A 291 -29.69 -9.71 6.42
C ARG A 291 -31.05 -9.27 6.90
N ASP A 292 -31.27 -7.96 7.01
CA ASP A 292 -32.52 -7.39 7.52
C ASP A 292 -33.68 -7.74 6.56
N ASP A 293 -33.42 -7.70 5.25
CA ASP A 293 -34.30 -8.20 4.18
C ASP A 293 -34.66 -9.69 4.29
N GLU A 294 -33.77 -10.53 4.83
CA GLU A 294 -34.03 -11.97 5.04
C GLU A 294 -34.73 -12.22 6.37
N MET A 295 -34.41 -11.44 7.41
CA MET A 295 -35.11 -11.43 8.69
C MET A 295 -36.57 -11.02 8.52
N ASP A 296 -36.89 -9.96 7.75
CA ASP A 296 -38.29 -9.55 7.54
C ASP A 296 -39.13 -10.62 6.81
N LYS A 297 -38.53 -11.37 5.90
CA LYS A 297 -39.16 -12.53 5.24
C LYS A 297 -39.38 -13.67 6.23
N LEU A 298 -38.43 -13.92 7.14
CA LEU A 298 -38.56 -14.88 8.23
C LEU A 298 -39.69 -14.47 9.19
N ASN A 299 -39.68 -13.23 9.66
CA ASN A 299 -40.68 -12.64 10.55
C ASN A 299 -42.09 -12.78 9.96
N THR A 300 -42.26 -12.47 8.67
CA THR A 300 -43.54 -12.61 7.96
C THR A 300 -43.99 -14.08 7.89
N LYS A 301 -43.07 -15.02 7.63
CA LYS A 301 -43.37 -16.45 7.54
C LYS A 301 -43.78 -17.06 8.89
N TYR A 302 -42.98 -16.84 9.93
CA TYR A 302 -43.21 -17.45 11.25
C TYR A 302 -44.31 -16.72 12.03
N GLY A 303 -44.43 -15.39 11.91
CA GLY A 303 -45.57 -14.64 12.45
C GLY A 303 -46.91 -15.14 11.87
N GLY A 304 -47.01 -15.24 10.54
CA GLY A 304 -48.19 -15.79 9.88
C GLY A 304 -48.44 -17.30 10.12
N ALA A 305 -47.48 -18.03 10.70
CA ALA A 305 -47.67 -19.39 11.19
C ALA A 305 -48.16 -19.38 12.66
N MET A 306 -47.57 -18.53 13.50
CA MET A 306 -47.98 -18.33 14.90
C MET A 306 -49.43 -17.82 14.99
N ASP A 307 -49.82 -16.82 14.19
CA ASP A 307 -51.19 -16.30 14.11
C ASP A 307 -52.23 -17.41 13.83
N ARG A 308 -51.85 -18.42 13.03
CA ARG A 308 -52.72 -19.57 12.72
C ARG A 308 -52.82 -20.55 13.88
N LEU A 309 -51.75 -20.73 14.65
CA LEU A 309 -51.77 -21.55 15.87
C LEU A 309 -52.56 -20.85 16.98
N GLU A 310 -52.36 -19.54 17.17
CA GLU A 310 -53.13 -18.73 18.13
C GLU A 310 -54.64 -18.74 17.83
N GLU A 311 -55.07 -18.56 16.57
CA GLU A 311 -56.51 -18.61 16.26
C GLU A 311 -57.09 -20.04 16.34
N LYS A 312 -56.31 -21.10 16.04
CA LYS A 312 -56.71 -22.48 16.33
C LYS A 312 -56.92 -22.70 17.84
N LEU A 313 -55.93 -22.28 18.65
CA LEU A 313 -55.93 -22.40 20.10
C LEU A 313 -57.14 -21.66 20.68
N ARG A 314 -57.32 -20.40 20.33
CA ARG A 314 -58.44 -19.55 20.74
C ARG A 314 -59.80 -20.12 20.33
N ARG A 315 -59.90 -20.78 19.16
CA ARG A 315 -61.13 -21.48 18.77
C ARG A 315 -61.38 -22.69 19.66
N LYS A 316 -60.35 -23.49 19.95
CA LYS A 316 -60.43 -24.66 20.84
C LYS A 316 -60.73 -24.30 22.30
N GLU A 317 -60.16 -23.21 22.82
CA GLU A 317 -60.49 -22.67 24.14
C GLU A 317 -61.98 -22.27 24.24
N ARG A 318 -62.53 -21.60 23.21
CA ARG A 318 -63.96 -21.25 23.15
C ARG A 318 -64.87 -22.47 23.02
N GLU A 319 -64.51 -23.45 22.19
CA GLU A 319 -65.23 -24.73 22.08
C GLU A 319 -65.30 -25.41 23.47
N LEU A 320 -64.17 -25.52 24.16
CA LEU A 320 -64.06 -26.11 25.49
C LEU A 320 -64.76 -25.29 26.61
N GLU A 321 -64.83 -23.96 26.49
CA GLU A 321 -65.60 -23.12 27.41
C GLU A 321 -67.12 -23.30 27.20
N ALA A 322 -67.58 -23.38 25.94
CA ALA A 322 -68.97 -23.65 25.62
C ALA A 322 -69.43 -25.04 26.12
N GLU A 323 -68.62 -26.08 25.91
CA GLU A 323 -68.87 -27.43 26.45
C GLU A 323 -68.96 -27.43 27.99
N ARG A 324 -68.07 -26.68 28.67
CA ARG A 324 -68.13 -26.51 30.13
C ARG A 324 -69.38 -25.77 30.60
N ILE A 325 -69.92 -24.85 29.81
CA ILE A 325 -71.16 -24.14 30.12
C ILE A 325 -72.34 -25.10 29.93
N GLU A 326 -72.41 -25.82 28.80
CA GLU A 326 -73.48 -26.79 28.53
C GLU A 326 -73.54 -27.91 29.59
N ILE A 327 -72.40 -28.44 30.02
CA ILE A 327 -72.31 -29.46 31.08
C ILE A 327 -72.68 -28.88 32.46
N ARG A 328 -72.53 -27.58 32.67
CA ARG A 328 -72.92 -26.87 33.91
C ARG A 328 -74.42 -26.56 33.92
N ASP A 329 -74.98 -26.15 32.79
CA ASP A 329 -76.41 -25.92 32.58
C ASP A 329 -77.20 -27.24 32.67
N ARG A 330 -76.62 -28.36 32.22
CA ARG A 330 -77.15 -29.71 32.46
C ARG A 330 -77.15 -30.14 33.94
N LYS A 331 -76.69 -29.28 34.87
CA LYS A 331 -76.64 -29.52 36.32
C LYS A 331 -77.39 -28.51 37.19
N ARG A 332 -77.95 -27.42 36.64
CA ARG A 332 -78.90 -26.58 37.39
C ARG A 332 -79.74 -25.68 36.49
N GLU A 333 -81.04 -25.74 36.77
CA GLU A 333 -82.06 -24.81 36.31
C GLU A 333 -81.85 -23.39 36.91
N SER A 334 -82.21 -22.37 36.12
CA SER A 334 -82.59 -21.00 36.55
C SER A 334 -81.55 -19.83 36.59
N LEU A 335 -82.04 -18.67 36.08
CA LEU A 335 -81.76 -17.25 36.39
C LEU A 335 -80.51 -16.49 35.85
N TYR A 336 -80.75 -15.73 34.76
CA TYR A 336 -80.73 -14.25 34.67
C TYR A 336 -79.49 -13.36 35.04
N THR A 337 -79.19 -12.40 34.13
CA THR A 337 -78.87 -10.95 34.36
C THR A 337 -77.43 -10.41 34.18
N THR A 338 -77.29 -9.54 33.16
CA THR A 338 -76.47 -8.28 33.03
C THR A 338 -74.93 -8.27 33.10
N GLY A 339 -74.29 -7.45 32.23
CA GLY A 339 -73.04 -6.76 32.58
C GLY A 339 -72.16 -6.28 31.42
N GLU A 340 -71.99 -4.97 31.26
CA GLU A 340 -71.29 -4.29 30.16
C GLU A 340 -69.75 -4.40 30.09
N ALA A 341 -69.24 -4.28 28.86
CA ALA A 341 -68.09 -3.47 28.39
C ALA A 341 -66.66 -3.63 28.97
N VAL A 342 -65.69 -3.76 28.03
CA VAL A 342 -64.41 -3.01 28.06
C VAL A 342 -64.03 -2.54 26.64
N LEU A 343 -63.75 -1.24 26.50
CA LEU A 343 -63.04 -0.62 25.37
C LEU A 343 -61.68 -0.09 25.85
N SER A 344 -60.57 -0.46 25.19
CA SER A 344 -59.32 0.32 25.02
C SER A 344 -58.27 -0.57 24.33
N ILE A 345 -57.55 -0.26 23.25
CA ILE A 345 -56.95 0.96 22.65
C ILE A 345 -55.42 1.07 22.87
N PHE A 346 -54.72 1.21 21.74
CA PHE A 346 -53.39 1.80 21.48
C PHE A 346 -52.07 0.98 21.48
N LYS A 347 -51.43 1.02 20.28
CA LYS A 347 -50.02 1.38 20.00
C LYS A 347 -48.95 0.30 20.28
N GLY A 348 -47.99 0.02 19.39
CA GLY A 348 -47.67 0.67 18.11
C GLY A 348 -46.16 0.74 17.81
N ARG A 349 -45.42 -0.36 18.01
CA ARG A 349 -44.06 -0.66 17.53
C ARG A 349 -43.63 -1.99 18.16
N THR A 350 -43.59 -3.06 17.38
CA THR A 350 -43.37 -4.41 17.92
C THR A 350 -41.97 -4.92 17.59
N ASN A 351 -41.02 -4.69 18.50
CA ASN A 351 -39.92 -5.64 18.66
C ASN A 351 -40.52 -6.86 19.38
N TYR A 352 -40.80 -7.93 18.64
CA TYR A 352 -41.33 -9.16 19.22
C TYR A 352 -40.28 -9.81 20.12
N THR A 353 -40.43 -9.59 21.43
CA THR A 353 -39.82 -10.42 22.48
C THR A 353 -40.98 -11.03 23.26
N LEU A 354 -41.41 -12.21 22.83
CA LEU A 354 -42.58 -12.90 23.37
C LEU A 354 -42.27 -13.57 24.73
N SER A 355 -42.08 -12.74 25.74
CA SER A 355 -42.06 -13.21 27.13
C SER A 355 -43.47 -13.62 27.56
N ARG A 356 -43.88 -14.88 27.33
CA ARG A 356 -45.11 -15.45 27.89
C ARG A 356 -44.85 -16.67 28.78
N MET A 357 -45.06 -16.41 30.07
CA MET A 357 -44.92 -17.35 31.18
C MET A 357 -46.07 -18.36 31.20
N SER A 358 -45.72 -19.64 31.34
CA SER A 358 -46.64 -20.78 31.42
C SER A 358 -47.74 -20.60 32.47
N ARG A 359 -49.01 -20.80 32.10
CA ARG A 359 -50.15 -20.81 33.03
C ARG A 359 -50.78 -22.20 33.17
N THR A 360 -50.02 -23.11 33.78
CA THR A 360 -50.56 -24.41 34.19
C THR A 360 -51.64 -24.23 35.25
N ASN A 361 -52.91 -24.43 34.91
CA ASN A 361 -54.02 -24.43 35.88
C ASN A 361 -54.72 -25.79 35.92
N ARG A 362 -54.61 -26.47 37.06
CA ARG A 362 -55.08 -27.83 37.34
C ARG A 362 -56.48 -27.80 37.95
N TYR A 363 -57.48 -28.51 37.39
CA TYR A 363 -58.56 -29.16 38.17
C TYR A 363 -59.39 -30.17 37.33
N LYS A 364 -59.87 -31.26 37.96
CA LYS A 364 -60.69 -32.33 37.36
C LYS A 364 -62.15 -32.28 37.81
N ARG A 365 -63.11 -32.58 36.90
CA ARG A 365 -64.05 -33.74 36.96
C ARG A 365 -65.22 -33.64 35.96
N GLN A 366 -65.19 -34.51 34.93
CA GLN A 366 -66.29 -35.08 34.11
C GLN A 366 -67.31 -34.14 33.40
N THR A 367 -67.73 -34.40 32.15
CA THR A 367 -67.58 -35.58 31.25
C THR A 367 -66.13 -35.87 30.85
N GLU A 368 -65.66 -37.11 30.98
CA GLU A 368 -64.20 -37.38 31.11
C GLU A 368 -63.43 -37.67 29.81
N ALA A 369 -64.10 -38.02 28.71
CA ALA A 369 -63.43 -38.25 27.42
C ALA A 369 -63.28 -36.95 26.63
N ASP A 370 -64.41 -36.34 26.24
CA ASP A 370 -64.46 -35.20 25.32
C ASP A 370 -63.70 -33.96 25.86
N ILE A 371 -63.84 -33.67 27.17
CA ILE A 371 -63.09 -32.59 27.85
C ILE A 371 -61.58 -32.89 27.89
N GLN A 372 -61.19 -34.17 28.01
CA GLN A 372 -59.78 -34.56 28.00
C GLN A 372 -59.19 -34.45 26.59
N GLU A 373 -59.92 -34.89 25.56
CA GLU A 373 -59.52 -34.72 24.16
C GLU A 373 -59.29 -33.24 23.80
N SER A 374 -60.23 -32.35 24.17
CA SER A 374 -60.07 -30.90 23.96
C SER A 374 -58.89 -30.32 24.75
N HIS A 375 -58.57 -30.84 25.94
CA HIS A 375 -57.37 -30.46 26.70
C HIS A 375 -56.07 -30.97 26.06
N ASP A 376 -56.06 -32.20 25.55
CA ASP A 376 -54.90 -32.79 24.89
C ASP A 376 -54.59 -32.02 23.59
N VAL A 377 -55.62 -31.68 22.79
CA VAL A 377 -55.49 -30.82 21.59
C VAL A 377 -54.97 -29.41 21.93
N ILE A 378 -55.42 -28.79 23.01
CA ILE A 378 -54.86 -27.51 23.47
C ILE A 378 -53.38 -27.67 23.82
N SER A 379 -53.00 -28.72 24.55
CA SER A 379 -51.60 -28.94 24.94
C SER A 379 -50.68 -29.22 23.74
N GLU A 380 -51.20 -29.86 22.68
CA GLU A 380 -50.45 -30.08 21.45
C GLU A 380 -50.32 -28.78 20.64
N LEU A 381 -51.34 -27.91 20.60
CA LEU A 381 -51.22 -26.58 19.99
C LEU A 381 -50.24 -25.67 20.75
N GLU A 382 -50.23 -25.72 22.09
CA GLU A 382 -49.23 -25.04 22.91
C GLU A 382 -47.81 -25.57 22.62
N ARG A 383 -47.64 -26.88 22.42
CA ARG A 383 -46.37 -27.48 21.98
C ARG A 383 -45.98 -27.03 20.57
N GLU A 384 -46.89 -27.10 19.59
CA GLU A 384 -46.65 -26.63 18.22
C GLU A 384 -46.16 -25.16 18.21
N MET A 385 -46.70 -24.31 19.09
CA MET A 385 -46.26 -22.91 19.23
C MET A 385 -44.84 -22.79 19.80
N VAL A 386 -44.51 -23.55 20.84
CA VAL A 386 -43.16 -23.56 21.44
C VAL A 386 -42.11 -24.10 20.47
N ASP A 387 -42.41 -25.18 19.76
CA ASP A 387 -41.51 -25.77 18.77
C ASP A 387 -41.30 -24.82 17.58
N LEU A 388 -42.33 -24.09 17.15
CA LEU A 388 -42.26 -23.05 16.11
C LEU A 388 -41.41 -21.85 16.54
N GLU A 389 -41.51 -21.42 17.80
CA GLU A 389 -40.69 -20.33 18.37
C GLU A 389 -39.21 -20.74 18.44
N ALA A 390 -38.92 -21.97 18.89
CA ALA A 390 -37.56 -22.52 18.92
C ALA A 390 -36.95 -22.66 17.51
N GLU A 391 -37.73 -23.11 16.51
CA GLU A 391 -37.28 -23.16 15.12
C GLU A 391 -36.98 -21.75 14.59
N TYR A 392 -37.83 -20.76 14.90
CA TYR A 392 -37.66 -19.37 14.49
C TYR A 392 -36.39 -18.73 15.10
N GLU A 393 -36.13 -18.91 16.40
CA GLU A 393 -34.89 -18.45 17.05
C GLU A 393 -33.65 -19.07 16.42
N GLN A 394 -33.67 -20.37 16.14
CA GLN A 394 -32.58 -21.04 15.42
C GLN A 394 -32.37 -20.40 14.05
N LYS A 395 -33.45 -20.16 13.29
CA LYS A 395 -33.35 -19.55 11.94
C LYS A 395 -32.86 -18.11 11.96
N LEU A 396 -33.19 -17.32 12.97
CA LEU A 396 -32.61 -15.97 13.14
C LEU A 396 -31.10 -16.03 13.34
N ASN A 397 -30.60 -16.97 14.15
CA ASN A 397 -29.17 -17.18 14.38
C ASN A 397 -28.47 -17.69 13.11
N ASP A 398 -29.06 -18.67 12.41
CA ASP A 398 -28.57 -19.18 11.11
C ASP A 398 -28.39 -18.02 10.11
N VAL A 399 -29.40 -17.14 9.97
CA VAL A 399 -29.37 -15.96 9.07
C VAL A 399 -28.29 -14.97 9.50
N ASN A 400 -28.17 -14.65 10.79
CA ASN A 400 -27.15 -13.71 11.26
C ASN A 400 -25.73 -14.26 11.02
N GLN A 401 -25.46 -15.53 11.32
CA GLN A 401 -24.16 -16.16 11.08
C GLN A 401 -23.83 -16.23 9.58
N LYS A 402 -24.81 -16.60 8.74
CA LYS A 402 -24.69 -16.61 7.28
C LYS A 402 -24.21 -15.25 6.75
N TRP A 403 -24.83 -14.15 7.17
CA TRP A 403 -24.46 -12.81 6.67
C TRP A 403 -23.16 -12.26 7.27
N VAL A 404 -22.80 -12.62 8.50
CA VAL A 404 -21.46 -12.34 9.06
C VAL A 404 -20.37 -13.04 8.24
N ASN A 405 -20.58 -14.32 7.91
CA ASN A 405 -19.61 -15.09 7.11
C ASN A 405 -19.50 -14.55 5.67
N ILE A 406 -20.63 -14.19 5.04
CA ILE A 406 -20.63 -13.54 3.71
C ILE A 406 -19.86 -12.22 3.76
N ALA A 407 -20.13 -11.34 4.73
CA ALA A 407 -19.47 -10.04 4.83
C ALA A 407 -17.94 -10.12 4.97
N ALA A 408 -17.42 -11.25 5.47
CA ALA A 408 -15.99 -11.51 5.62
C ALA A 408 -15.34 -12.16 4.37
N ASP A 409 -16.13 -12.62 3.38
CA ASP A 409 -15.67 -13.32 2.17
C ASP A 409 -15.14 -12.34 1.10
N ILE A 410 -14.09 -11.60 1.46
CA ILE A 410 -13.40 -10.66 0.59
C ILE A 410 -12.22 -11.39 -0.08
N GLU A 411 -12.31 -11.57 -1.40
CA GLU A 411 -11.26 -12.14 -2.26
C GLU A 411 -10.38 -11.02 -2.85
N GLU A 412 -9.14 -11.33 -3.23
CA GLU A 412 -8.31 -10.43 -4.04
C GLU A 412 -8.51 -10.70 -5.53
N GLN A 413 -8.87 -9.67 -6.29
CA GLN A 413 -8.93 -9.74 -7.75
C GLN A 413 -7.72 -9.04 -8.37
N THR A 414 -7.01 -9.75 -9.24
CA THR A 414 -5.87 -9.22 -10.00
C THR A 414 -6.30 -8.70 -11.37
N ILE A 415 -5.93 -7.48 -11.71
CA ILE A 415 -6.05 -6.88 -13.03
C ILE A 415 -4.66 -6.79 -13.67
N THR A 416 -4.46 -7.53 -14.77
CA THR A 416 -3.26 -7.45 -15.62
C THR A 416 -3.46 -6.47 -16.77
N PRO A 417 -2.50 -5.60 -17.09
CA PRO A 417 -2.55 -4.71 -18.25
C PRO A 417 -2.31 -5.51 -19.54
N TYR A 418 -2.75 -5.00 -20.68
CA TYR A 418 -2.29 -5.50 -21.98
C TYR A 418 -1.05 -4.74 -22.42
N LYS A 419 -0.17 -5.35 -23.25
CA LYS A 419 1.03 -4.66 -23.78
C LYS A 419 0.71 -3.32 -24.46
N LYS A 420 -0.45 -3.19 -25.11
CA LYS A 420 -0.94 -1.94 -25.75
C LYS A 420 -1.25 -0.81 -24.76
N ASP A 421 -1.48 -1.15 -23.49
CA ASP A 421 -1.86 -0.23 -22.42
C ASP A 421 -0.63 0.23 -21.59
N ILE A 422 0.56 -0.23 -21.97
CA ILE A 422 1.86 0.17 -21.42
C ILE A 422 2.49 1.18 -22.39
N ALA A 423 2.46 2.46 -22.02
CA ALA A 423 3.16 3.51 -22.74
C ALA A 423 4.57 3.68 -22.17
N VAL A 424 5.58 3.79 -23.04
CA VAL A 424 6.95 4.16 -22.66
C VAL A 424 7.14 5.64 -22.99
N ASP A 425 7.09 6.49 -21.97
CA ASP A 425 6.99 7.95 -22.08
C ASP A 425 8.35 8.65 -22.17
N VAL A 426 9.34 8.15 -21.43
CA VAL A 426 10.74 8.61 -21.44
C VAL A 426 11.62 7.38 -21.49
N TYR A 427 12.55 7.31 -22.45
CA TYR A 427 13.43 6.15 -22.59
C TYR A 427 14.73 6.51 -23.30
N GLY A 428 15.88 6.17 -22.71
CA GLY A 428 17.19 6.45 -23.28
C GLY A 428 18.28 6.59 -22.22
N VAL A 429 19.30 7.40 -22.48
CA VAL A 429 20.33 7.75 -21.49
C VAL A 429 19.85 8.92 -20.63
N GLY A 430 19.63 8.65 -19.34
CA GLY A 430 19.34 9.65 -18.34
C GLY A 430 20.62 10.06 -17.60
N TRP A 431 20.87 11.35 -17.50
CA TRP A 431 21.97 11.89 -16.70
C TRP A 431 21.42 12.35 -15.35
N VAL A 432 21.69 11.55 -14.32
CA VAL A 432 21.21 11.77 -12.94
C VAL A 432 22.22 12.66 -12.21
N PRO A 433 21.81 13.83 -11.69
CA PRO A 433 22.72 14.73 -11.01
C PRO A 433 23.08 14.20 -9.62
N HIS A 434 24.35 14.32 -9.30
CA HIS A 434 24.98 13.99 -8.04
C HIS A 434 25.87 15.17 -7.61
N TYR A 435 26.12 15.31 -6.32
CA TYR A 435 27.23 16.11 -5.82
C TYR A 435 28.47 15.23 -5.68
N TYR A 436 29.58 15.72 -6.23
CA TYR A 436 30.88 15.07 -6.22
C TYR A 436 31.87 15.88 -5.36
N VAL A 437 32.60 15.20 -4.48
CA VAL A 437 33.74 15.75 -3.73
C VAL A 437 34.91 14.77 -3.82
N ASN A 438 36.09 15.26 -4.23
CA ASN A 438 37.32 14.48 -4.16
C ASN A 438 37.95 14.61 -2.76
N THR A 439 37.89 13.55 -1.96
CA THR A 439 38.49 13.50 -0.61
C THR A 439 39.72 12.60 -0.65
N GLY A 440 40.91 13.19 -0.68
CA GLY A 440 42.17 12.43 -0.61
C GLY A 440 42.42 11.47 -1.79
N GLY A 441 41.86 11.75 -2.97
CA GLY A 441 41.93 10.87 -4.14
C GLY A 441 40.78 9.87 -4.27
N GLN A 442 39.88 9.80 -3.27
CA GLN A 442 38.66 9.00 -3.34
C GLN A 442 37.46 9.88 -3.72
N PRO A 443 36.63 9.45 -4.70
CA PRO A 443 35.43 10.18 -5.08
C PRO A 443 34.31 9.89 -4.09
N LEU A 444 33.80 10.92 -3.43
CA LEU A 444 32.54 10.86 -2.69
C LEU A 444 31.44 11.41 -3.60
N ILE A 445 30.49 10.55 -3.96
CA ILE A 445 29.31 10.92 -4.77
C ILE A 445 28.04 10.72 -3.96
N VAL A 446 27.12 11.69 -4.04
CA VAL A 446 25.82 11.66 -3.36
C VAL A 446 24.74 12.17 -4.32
N PRO A 447 23.57 11.52 -4.45
CA PRO A 447 22.50 12.00 -5.31
C PRO A 447 22.09 13.45 -5.01
N ALA A 448 21.97 14.28 -6.06
CA ALA A 448 21.40 15.63 -6.00
C ALA A 448 19.92 15.66 -6.47
N PHE A 449 19.37 14.47 -6.66
CA PHE A 449 18.02 14.16 -7.09
C PHE A 449 17.45 13.06 -6.17
N GLY A 450 16.20 13.24 -5.75
CA GLY A 450 15.44 12.36 -4.85
C GLY A 450 13.97 12.73 -4.87
#